data_AF-A0A7S2X5B1-F1
#
_entry.id   AF-A0A7S2X5B1-F1
#
_cell.length_a   1.000
_cell.length_b   1.000
_cell.length_c   1.000
_cell.angle_alpha   90.00
_cell.angle_beta   90.00
_cell.angle_gamma   90.00
#
_symmetry.space_group_name_H-M   'P 1'
#
loop_
_entity.id
_entity.type
_entity.pdbx_description
1 polymer ?
#
loop_
_entity_poly.entity_id
_entity_poly.type
_entity_poly.pdbx_seq_one_letter_code
_entity_poly.pdbx_strand_id
1 'polypeptide(L)'
;VLENELLYGVEFPVTDDVLHKDFVIPFGKAKIERPGTDVTIVAVSRSVQFSLAAAEILSKEDGVNAEVINLRSIRPLDRKTIIESAKKTGRLVTVEEGWPQHGIGAEICALLFESEAFDYLDAPV
;
A
#
# COMPACT_ATOMS: atom_id res chain seq x y z
N VAL A 1 -7.54 11.51 -12.68
CA VAL A 1 -7.58 10.45 -11.63
C VAL A 1 -7.66 9.13 -12.36
N LEU A 2 -6.96 8.09 -11.91
CA LEU A 2 -7.07 6.74 -12.47
C LEU A 2 -8.09 5.97 -11.63
N GLU A 3 -9.27 5.74 -12.19
CA GLU A 3 -10.37 5.03 -11.54
C GLU A 3 -10.35 3.54 -11.91
N ASN A 4 -11.22 2.74 -11.29
CA ASN A 4 -11.35 1.31 -11.61
C ASN A 4 -12.84 0.95 -11.70
N GLU A 5 -13.27 0.52 -12.89
CA GLU A 5 -14.67 0.19 -13.18
C GLU A 5 -15.25 -0.84 -12.22
N LEU A 6 -14.46 -1.85 -11.87
CA LEU A 6 -14.90 -2.96 -11.02
C LEU A 6 -15.16 -2.52 -9.57
N LEU A 7 -14.72 -1.32 -9.19
CA LEU A 7 -14.98 -0.73 -7.88
C LEU A 7 -16.23 0.15 -7.84
N TYR A 8 -16.82 0.54 -8.98
CA TYR A 8 -17.97 1.46 -8.98
C TYR A 8 -19.21 0.89 -8.29
N GLY A 9 -19.42 -0.43 -8.37
CA GLY A 9 -20.53 -1.12 -7.72
C GLY A 9 -20.22 -1.63 -6.30
N VAL A 10 -19.04 -1.30 -5.75
CA VAL A 10 -18.62 -1.79 -4.44
C VAL A 10 -18.99 -0.78 -3.37
N GLU A 11 -19.73 -1.24 -2.36
CA GLU A 11 -20.11 -0.43 -1.22
C GLU A 11 -19.00 -0.39 -0.17
N PHE A 12 -18.79 0.80 0.42
CA PHE A 12 -17.87 1.01 1.53
C PHE A 12 -18.58 1.76 2.66
N PRO A 13 -18.21 1.52 3.92
CA PRO A 13 -18.63 2.38 5.02
C PRO A 13 -18.18 3.83 4.76
N VAL A 14 -19.11 4.78 4.85
CA VAL A 14 -18.85 6.22 4.70
C VAL A 14 -19.12 6.90 6.03
N THR A 15 -18.17 7.72 6.50
CA THR A 15 -18.35 8.54 7.70
C THR A 15 -18.89 9.92 7.32
N ASP A 16 -19.54 10.60 8.26
CA ASP A 16 -20.12 11.94 8.04
C ASP A 16 -19.07 12.96 7.56
N ASP A 17 -17.82 12.83 8.02
CA ASP A 17 -16.71 13.70 7.61
C ASP A 17 -16.45 13.67 6.09
N VAL A 18 -16.60 12.49 5.46
CA VAL A 18 -16.38 12.31 4.02
C VAL A 18 -17.51 12.95 3.20
N LEU A 19 -18.69 13.13 3.80
CA LEU A 19 -19.82 13.82 3.19
C LEU A 19 -19.72 15.35 3.28
N HIS A 20 -18.77 15.87 4.06
CA HIS A 20 -18.56 17.30 4.17
C HIS A 20 -18.01 17.88 2.87
N LYS A 21 -18.55 19.02 2.42
CA LYS A 21 -18.18 19.70 1.16
C LYS A 21 -16.69 20.06 1.04
N ASP A 22 -16.02 20.24 2.18
CA ASP A 22 -14.61 20.64 2.26
C ASP A 22 -13.69 19.43 2.50
N PHE A 23 -14.23 18.20 2.45
CA PHE A 23 -13.42 16.99 2.58
C PHE A 23 -12.43 16.88 1.43
N VAL A 24 -11.14 16.81 1.78
CA VAL A 24 -10.05 16.67 0.83
C VAL A 24 -9.06 15.61 1.30
N ILE A 25 -8.51 14.87 0.34
CA ILE A 25 -7.40 13.96 0.58
C ILE A 25 -6.13 14.62 0.05
N PRO A 26 -5.07 14.74 0.86
CA PRO A 26 -3.81 15.35 0.40
C PRO A 26 -3.15 14.47 -0.67
N PHE A 27 -2.77 15.09 -1.79
CA PHE A 27 -1.95 14.44 -2.81
C PHE A 27 -0.56 14.11 -2.27
N GLY A 28 0.00 12.99 -2.74
CA GLY A 28 1.32 12.52 -2.29
C GLY A 28 1.35 11.95 -0.88
N LYS A 29 0.18 11.55 -0.35
CA LYS A 29 0.05 10.90 0.97
C LYS A 29 -0.64 9.56 0.85
N ALA A 30 0.10 8.50 1.18
CA ALA A 30 -0.44 7.16 1.30
C ALA A 30 -1.25 7.03 2.60
N LYS A 31 -2.08 5.98 2.68
CA LYS A 31 -2.80 5.60 3.91
C LYS A 31 -2.40 4.19 4.29
N ILE A 32 -2.04 3.99 5.55
CA ILE A 32 -1.98 2.65 6.15
C ILE A 32 -3.43 2.24 6.41
N GLU A 33 -3.94 1.29 5.64
CA GLU A 33 -5.30 0.75 5.78
C GLU A 33 -5.38 -0.27 6.91
N ARG A 34 -4.29 -1.04 7.11
CA ARG A 34 -4.13 -2.00 8.20
C ARG A 34 -2.72 -1.89 8.76
N PRO A 35 -2.52 -1.61 10.06
CA PRO A 35 -1.20 -1.65 10.66
C PRO A 35 -0.69 -3.09 10.81
N GLY A 36 0.62 -3.28 10.72
CA GLY A 36 1.28 -4.58 10.90
C GLY A 36 2.75 -4.45 11.26
N THR A 37 3.39 -5.59 11.52
CA THR A 37 4.78 -5.67 12.02
C THR A 37 5.66 -6.64 11.23
N ASP A 38 5.08 -7.57 10.47
CA ASP A 38 5.83 -8.72 9.97
C ASP A 38 6.18 -8.60 8.48
N VAL A 39 5.31 -7.95 7.70
CA VAL A 39 5.51 -7.66 6.28
C VAL A 39 4.72 -6.43 5.87
N THR A 40 5.27 -5.63 4.98
CA THR A 40 4.58 -4.49 4.35
C THR A 40 4.03 -4.91 2.99
N ILE A 41 2.76 -4.62 2.72
CA ILE A 41 2.12 -4.80 1.42
C ILE A 41 1.75 -3.42 0.87
N VAL A 42 2.38 -3.02 -0.23
CA VAL A 42 2.10 -1.73 -0.89
C VAL A 42 1.25 -1.98 -2.13
N ALA A 43 0.07 -1.38 -2.18
CA ALA A 43 -0.89 -1.58 -3.25
C ALA A 43 -1.55 -0.26 -3.71
N VAL A 44 -2.14 -0.30 -4.90
CA VAL A 44 -2.93 0.80 -5.46
C VAL A 44 -4.23 0.27 -6.07
N SER A 45 -5.25 1.11 -6.13
CA SER A 45 -6.52 0.81 -6.79
C SER A 45 -7.16 -0.45 -6.18
N ARG A 46 -7.78 -1.30 -7.00
CA ARG A 46 -8.45 -2.53 -6.60
C ARG A 46 -7.54 -3.52 -5.88
N SER A 47 -6.23 -3.52 -6.17
CA SER A 47 -5.26 -4.39 -5.48
C SER A 47 -5.27 -4.21 -3.96
N VAL A 48 -5.63 -3.03 -3.45
CA VAL A 48 -5.73 -2.78 -2.00
C VAL A 48 -6.72 -3.72 -1.31
N GLN A 49 -7.86 -4.03 -1.94
CA GLN A 49 -8.86 -4.94 -1.36
C GLN A 49 -8.32 -6.38 -1.27
N PHE A 50 -7.62 -6.84 -2.32
CA PHE A 50 -6.97 -8.14 -2.32
C PHE A 50 -5.87 -8.21 -1.25
N SER A 51 -5.09 -7.15 -1.08
CA SER A 51 -4.07 -7.05 -0.03
C SER A 51 -4.66 -7.10 1.38
N LEU A 52 -5.79 -6.43 1.63
CA LEU A 52 -6.51 -6.51 2.90
C LEU A 52 -7.05 -7.91 3.18
N ALA A 53 -7.63 -8.57 2.17
CA ALA A 53 -8.11 -9.94 2.30
C ALA A 53 -6.95 -10.93 2.57
N ALA A 54 -5.83 -10.78 1.87
CA ALA A 54 -4.64 -11.58 2.10
C ALA A 54 -4.06 -11.36 3.51
N ALA A 55 -3.99 -10.11 3.98
CA ALA A 55 -3.55 -9.80 5.34
C ALA A 55 -4.43 -10.44 6.42
N GLU A 56 -5.74 -10.53 6.18
CA GLU A 56 -6.67 -11.19 7.09
C GLU A 56 -6.48 -12.71 7.11
N ILE A 57 -6.26 -13.34 5.95
CA ILE A 57 -5.95 -14.77 5.84
C ILE A 57 -4.65 -15.09 6.56
N LEU A 58 -3.57 -14.35 6.25
CA LEU A 58 -2.24 -14.49 6.87
C LEU A 58 -2.31 -14.37 8.39
N SER A 59 -3.08 -13.40 8.90
CA SER A 59 -3.24 -13.18 10.33
C SER A 59 -3.96 -14.34 11.02
N LYS A 60 -4.95 -14.95 10.36
CA LYS A 60 -5.76 -16.04 10.91
C LYS A 60 -5.08 -17.40 10.83
N GLU A 61 -4.42 -17.67 9.70
CA GLU A 61 -3.89 -19.00 9.38
C GLU A 61 -2.44 -19.17 9.83
N ASP A 62 -1.63 -18.13 9.65
CA ASP A 62 -0.17 -18.19 9.88
C ASP A 62 0.29 -17.30 11.05
N GLY A 63 -0.60 -16.49 11.62
CA GLY A 63 -0.26 -15.50 12.66
C GLY A 63 0.58 -14.34 12.15
N VAL A 64 0.62 -14.11 10.83
CA VAL A 64 1.42 -13.05 10.19
C VAL A 64 0.63 -11.76 10.09
N ASN A 65 1.17 -10.69 10.68
CA ASN A 65 0.56 -9.36 10.74
C ASN A 65 1.11 -8.46 9.64
N ALA A 66 0.45 -8.48 8.48
CA ALA A 66 0.79 -7.62 7.36
C ALA A 66 0.31 -6.18 7.56
N GLU A 67 1.20 -5.22 7.35
CA GLU A 67 0.86 -3.81 7.17
C GLU A 67 0.42 -3.57 5.73
N VAL A 68 -0.76 -3.00 5.51
CA VAL A 68 -1.28 -2.73 4.17
C VAL A 68 -1.29 -1.23 3.91
N ILE A 69 -0.53 -0.81 2.90
CA ILE A 69 -0.42 0.58 2.45
C ILE A 69 -1.21 0.76 1.15
N ASN A 70 -2.17 1.68 1.17
CA ASN A 70 -2.83 2.23 0.00
C ASN A 70 -2.09 3.48 -0.48
N LEU A 71 -1.43 3.39 -1.63
CA LEU A 71 -0.59 4.48 -2.17
C LEU A 71 -1.36 5.79 -2.39
N ARG A 72 -2.61 5.70 -2.86
CA ARG A 72 -3.46 6.80 -3.33
C ARG A 72 -2.88 7.62 -4.50
N SER A 73 -1.69 8.18 -4.34
CA SER A 73 -0.98 8.97 -5.35
C SER A 73 0.20 8.20 -5.92
N ILE A 74 0.23 8.03 -7.24
CA ILE A 74 1.40 7.48 -7.95
C ILE A 74 2.48 8.55 -8.14
N ARG A 75 2.08 9.81 -8.33
CA ARG A 75 2.99 10.94 -8.50
C ARG A 75 2.42 12.24 -7.87
N PRO A 76 3.13 12.87 -6.92
CA PRO A 76 4.33 12.37 -6.25
C PRO A 76 4.01 11.13 -5.39
N LEU A 77 4.94 10.19 -5.34
CA LEU A 77 4.85 8.99 -4.49
C LEU A 77 5.18 9.35 -3.04
N ASP A 78 4.45 8.79 -2.07
CA ASP A 78 4.72 8.99 -0.64
C ASP A 78 5.90 8.10 -0.16
N ARG A 79 7.11 8.45 -0.60
CA ARG A 79 8.35 7.70 -0.33
C ARG A 79 8.56 7.46 1.17
N LYS A 80 8.24 8.46 2.00
CA LYS A 80 8.45 8.41 3.46
C LYS A 80 7.64 7.29 4.10
N THR A 81 6.35 7.18 3.77
CA THR A 81 5.46 6.16 4.37
C THR A 81 5.92 4.76 4.00
N ILE A 82 6.38 4.55 2.76
CA ILE A 82 6.89 3.26 2.28
C ILE A 82 8.20 2.89 3.01
N ILE A 83 9.16 3.81 3.06
CA ILE A 83 10.47 3.60 3.71
C ILE A 83 10.31 3.25 5.20
N GLU A 84 9.52 4.03 5.93
CA GLU A 84 9.35 3.81 7.37
C GLU A 84 8.63 2.49 7.68
N SER A 85 7.69 2.10 6.82
CA SER A 85 7.01 0.81 6.93
C SER A 85 7.96 -0.36 6.64
N ALA A 86 8.76 -0.27 5.56
CA ALA A 86 9.77 -1.27 5.23
C ALA A 86 10.82 -1.43 6.34
N LYS A 87 11.30 -0.33 6.94
CA LYS A 87 12.23 -0.37 8.08
C LYS A 87 11.63 -1.04 9.31
N LYS A 88 10.32 -0.89 9.52
CA LYS A 88 9.60 -1.49 10.64
C LYS A 88 9.41 -3.00 10.44
N THR A 89 9.04 -3.43 9.24
CA THR A 89 8.66 -4.84 8.99
C THR A 89 9.82 -5.70 8.48
N GLY A 90 10.88 -5.08 7.96
CA GLY A 90 12.03 -5.74 7.34
C GLY A 90 11.73 -6.50 6.05
N ARG A 91 10.46 -6.53 5.60
CA ARG A 91 9.98 -7.25 4.41
C ARG A 91 8.92 -6.41 3.72
N LEU A 92 8.92 -6.38 2.39
CA LEU A 92 7.94 -5.64 1.60
C LEU A 92 7.54 -6.40 0.33
N VAL A 93 6.27 -6.34 -0.03
CA VAL A 93 5.71 -6.85 -1.30
C VAL A 93 4.91 -5.74 -1.98
N THR A 94 5.10 -5.55 -3.28
CA THR A 94 4.30 -4.62 -4.10
C THR A 94 3.23 -5.36 -4.88
N VAL A 95 2.02 -4.80 -4.97
CA VAL A 95 0.89 -5.40 -5.70
C VAL A 95 0.27 -4.38 -6.64
N GLU A 96 0.24 -4.70 -7.93
CA GLU A 96 -0.43 -3.93 -8.97
C GLU A 96 -1.08 -4.83 -10.03
N GLU A 97 -2.12 -4.33 -10.71
CA GLU A 97 -2.75 -5.00 -11.86
C GLU A 97 -2.06 -4.63 -13.20
N GLY A 98 -1.12 -3.68 -13.18
CA GLY A 98 -0.39 -3.22 -14.36
C GLY A 98 0.58 -4.27 -14.92
N TRP A 99 1.11 -4.00 -16.11
CA TRP A 99 2.20 -4.82 -16.64
C TRP A 99 3.48 -4.64 -15.82
N PRO A 100 4.28 -5.70 -15.64
CA PRO A 100 5.38 -5.70 -14.68
C PRO A 100 6.58 -4.85 -15.11
N GLN A 101 6.85 -4.76 -16.42
CA GLN A 101 8.01 -4.03 -16.92
C GLN A 101 7.79 -2.52 -16.81
N HIS A 102 8.70 -1.83 -16.12
CA HIS A 102 8.58 -0.39 -15.83
C HIS A 102 7.29 -0.03 -15.07
N GLY A 103 6.76 -0.98 -14.29
CA GLY A 103 5.58 -0.81 -13.45
C GLY A 103 5.83 0.00 -12.18
N ILE A 104 4.77 0.19 -11.39
CA ILE A 104 4.83 0.92 -10.12
C ILE A 104 5.69 0.17 -9.10
N GLY A 105 5.61 -1.16 -9.08
CA GLY A 105 6.43 -2.02 -8.24
C GLY A 105 7.92 -1.85 -8.53
N ALA A 106 8.32 -1.67 -9.80
CA ALA A 106 9.71 -1.44 -10.18
C ALA A 106 10.27 -0.14 -9.57
N GLU A 107 9.49 0.94 -9.59
CA GLU A 107 9.88 2.22 -8.97
C GLU A 107 9.95 2.11 -7.44
N ILE A 108 9.04 1.35 -6.80
CA ILE A 108 9.07 1.13 -5.35
C ILE A 108 10.29 0.30 -4.94
N CYS A 109 10.61 -0.76 -5.68
CA CYS A 109 11.82 -1.55 -5.45
C CYS A 109 13.07 -0.67 -5.60
N ALA A 110 13.20 0.08 -6.69
CA ALA A 110 14.32 1.01 -6.89
C ALA A 110 14.44 2.01 -5.72
N LEU A 111 13.33 2.65 -5.34
CA LEU A 111 13.24 3.53 -4.17
C LEU A 111 13.84 2.89 -2.91
N LEU A 112 13.46 1.65 -2.59
CA LEU A 112 13.89 0.99 -1.36
C LEU A 112 15.39 0.72 -1.37
N PHE A 113 15.91 0.20 -2.47
CA PHE A 113 17.34 -0.11 -2.64
C PHE A 113 18.22 1.14 -2.70
N GLU A 114 17.68 2.29 -3.15
CA GLU A 114 18.39 3.58 -3.17
C GLU A 114 18.28 4.36 -1.86
N SER A 115 17.52 3.88 -0.88
CA SER A 115 17.24 4.57 0.39
C SER A 115 17.88 3.90 1.59
N GLU A 116 17.76 4.55 2.75
CA GLU A 116 18.15 3.98 4.04
C GLU A 116 17.35 2.74 4.44
N ALA A 117 16.24 2.41 3.76
CA ALA A 117 15.48 1.19 4.03
C ALA A 117 16.24 -0.08 3.64
N PHE A 118 17.18 0.01 2.69
CA PHE A 118 17.91 -1.15 2.17
C PHE A 118 18.60 -1.96 3.28
N ASP A 119 19.25 -1.29 4.22
CA ASP A 119 19.96 -1.92 5.35
C ASP A 119 19.02 -2.61 6.36
N TYR A 120 17.71 -2.35 6.28
CA TYR A 120 16.70 -2.91 7.17
C TYR A 120 15.95 -4.09 6.53
N LEU A 121 16.19 -4.39 5.26
CA LEU A 121 15.51 -5.49 4.56
C LEU A 121 16.13 -6.84 4.94
N ASP A 122 15.34 -7.71 5.56
CA ASP A 122 15.69 -9.09 5.89
C ASP A 122 15.56 -10.05 4.69
N ALA A 123 14.92 -9.59 3.61
CA ALA A 123 14.64 -10.35 2.40
C ALA A 123 14.57 -9.41 1.19
N PRO A 124 14.81 -9.91 -0.04
CA PRO A 124 14.54 -9.11 -1.24
C PRO A 124 13.07 -8.71 -1.29
N VAL A 125 12.83 -7.55 -1.89
CA VAL A 125 11.50 -7.02 -2.22
C VAL A 125 10.93 -7.77 -3.43
#